data_AF-M4DKZ4-F1
#
_entry.id   AF-M4DKZ4-F1
#
_cell.length_a   1.000
_cell.length_b   1.000
_cell.length_c   1.000
_cell.angle_alpha   90.00
_cell.angle_beta   90.00
_cell.angle_gamma   90.00
#
_symmetry.space_group_name_H-M   'P 1'
#
loop_
_entity.id
_entity.type
_entity.pdbx_description
1 polymer ?
#
loop_
_entity_poly.entity_id
_entity_poly.type
_entity_poly.pdbx_seq_one_letter_code
_entity_poly.pdbx_strand_id
1 'polypeptide(L)'
;MQSKIGGGGLPPAFSLFPSLNKTFTFHQILVLIITFLAYASFHASRKPPSIVKSVLGHSVNEQSNSPIDNRWAPFKGTEGMQRLGELDLAFLSSYALSMYFAGHLGDMIDLRLFLVFGMMGSGILTVVFGLGYWMNVHLLGFYMTVHIVCGLFQSIGWPCVVSVVANWCGKEKRGLIMGVWNSHTYVGKIVGSIVASSVLDSRWGWSFALPGGLVIVSGLVVRIISDLNLATSI
;
A
#
# COMPACT_ATOMS: atom_id res chain seq x y z
N MET A 1 -51.71 4.32 -16.48
CA MET A 1 -50.85 5.49 -16.22
C MET A 1 -49.42 4.99 -16.13
N GLN A 2 -48.69 4.97 -17.26
CA GLN A 2 -47.29 4.56 -17.32
C GLN A 2 -46.41 5.76 -16.93
N SER A 3 -45.55 5.61 -15.92
CA SER A 3 -44.53 6.63 -15.61
C SER A 3 -43.22 6.29 -16.34
N LYS A 4 -42.75 7.27 -17.11
CA LYS A 4 -41.41 7.33 -17.71
C LYS A 4 -40.38 7.41 -16.56
N ILE A 5 -39.55 6.38 -16.41
CA ILE A 5 -38.30 6.50 -15.64
C ILE A 5 -37.24 7.00 -16.64
N GLY A 6 -36.72 8.18 -16.35
CA GLY A 6 -35.78 8.91 -17.20
C GLY A 6 -34.46 8.18 -17.40
N GLY A 7 -33.94 8.30 -18.62
CA GLY A 7 -32.61 7.84 -18.98
C GLY A 7 -31.53 8.65 -18.25
N GLY A 8 -30.96 8.07 -17.20
CA GLY A 8 -29.62 8.40 -16.76
C GLY A 8 -28.65 7.66 -17.67
N GLY A 9 -27.94 8.39 -18.54
CA GLY A 9 -26.89 7.82 -19.39
C GLY A 9 -25.85 7.11 -18.53
N LEU A 10 -25.43 5.90 -18.94
CA LEU A 10 -24.38 5.16 -18.25
C LEU A 10 -23.10 6.02 -18.14
N PRO A 11 -22.38 5.97 -17.00
CA PRO A 11 -21.10 6.64 -16.85
C PRO A 11 -20.12 6.24 -17.98
N PRO A 12 -19.26 7.15 -18.47
CA PRO A 12 -18.35 6.91 -19.59
C PRO A 12 -17.34 5.75 -19.38
N ALA A 13 -17.20 5.23 -18.15
CA ALA A 13 -16.42 4.02 -17.89
C ALA A 13 -17.06 2.74 -18.47
N PHE A 14 -18.38 2.74 -18.70
CA PHE A 14 -19.12 1.57 -19.19
C PHE A 14 -18.94 1.30 -20.70
N SER A 15 -18.44 2.27 -21.49
CA SER A 15 -18.21 2.09 -22.92
C SER A 15 -16.88 1.39 -23.25
N LEU A 16 -15.99 1.20 -22.27
CA LEU A 16 -14.67 0.59 -22.50
C LEU A 16 -14.69 -0.95 -22.47
N PHE A 17 -15.74 -1.58 -21.94
CA PHE A 17 -15.82 -3.05 -21.82
C PHE A 17 -17.25 -3.56 -22.04
N PRO A 18 -17.69 -3.72 -23.31
CA PRO A 18 -19.01 -4.24 -23.60
C PRO A 18 -19.08 -5.74 -23.26
N SER A 19 -19.96 -6.07 -22.31
CA SER A 19 -20.54 -7.40 -22.03
C SER A 19 -19.60 -8.61 -22.16
N LEU A 20 -18.82 -8.87 -21.12
CA LEU A 20 -18.13 -10.15 -20.97
C LEU A 20 -19.02 -11.09 -20.13
N ASN A 21 -19.59 -12.13 -20.74
CA ASN A 21 -20.26 -13.23 -20.01
C ASN A 21 -19.20 -14.01 -19.20
N LYS A 22 -18.96 -13.59 -17.97
CA LYS A 22 -17.87 -14.11 -17.13
C LYS A 22 -18.37 -15.24 -16.24
N THR A 23 -17.74 -16.41 -16.33
CA THR A 23 -17.99 -17.56 -15.44
C THR A 23 -17.62 -17.24 -13.98
N PHE A 24 -18.15 -17.99 -13.02
CA PHE A 24 -17.78 -17.88 -11.60
C PHE A 24 -16.25 -17.97 -11.39
N THR A 25 -15.59 -18.90 -12.10
CA THR A 25 -14.14 -19.08 -12.08
C THR A 25 -13.38 -17.85 -12.53
N PHE A 26 -13.89 -17.12 -13.54
CA PHE A 26 -13.28 -15.87 -13.99
C PHE A 26 -13.26 -14.83 -12.86
N HIS A 27 -14.39 -14.63 -12.17
CA HIS A 27 -14.48 -13.68 -11.06
C HIS A 27 -13.57 -14.08 -9.89
N GLN A 28 -13.50 -15.37 -9.58
CA GLN A 28 -12.61 -15.88 -8.54
C GLN A 28 -11.13 -15.59 -8.86
N ILE A 29 -10.68 -15.87 -10.08
CA ILE A 29 -9.31 -15.59 -10.53
C ILE A 29 -9.05 -14.07 -10.51
N LEU A 30 -10.00 -13.28 -10.99
CA LEU A 30 -9.88 -11.83 -11.01
C LEU A 30 -9.72 -11.25 -9.60
N VAL A 31 -10.54 -11.70 -8.63
CA VAL A 31 -10.44 -11.29 -7.23
C VAL A 31 -9.09 -11.69 -6.63
N LEU A 32 -8.61 -12.90 -6.91
CA LEU A 32 -7.29 -13.36 -6.47
C LEU A 32 -6.16 -12.48 -7.02
N ILE A 33 -6.19 -12.14 -8.31
CA ILE A 33 -5.17 -11.28 -8.93
C ILE A 33 -5.22 -9.86 -8.34
N ILE A 34 -6.40 -9.28 -8.19
CA ILE A 34 -6.54 -7.91 -7.68
C ILE A 34 -6.09 -7.81 -6.23
N THR A 35 -6.54 -8.75 -5.38
CA THR A 35 -6.12 -8.77 -3.97
C THR A 35 -4.62 -9.05 -3.83
N PHE A 36 -4.06 -9.91 -4.70
CA PHE A 36 -2.62 -10.16 -4.77
C PHE A 36 -1.84 -8.89 -5.11
N LEU A 37 -2.24 -8.18 -6.16
CA LEU A 37 -1.58 -6.94 -6.60
C LEU A 37 -1.73 -5.82 -5.57
N ALA A 38 -2.92 -5.68 -4.96
CA ALA A 38 -3.15 -4.74 -3.88
C ALA A 38 -2.18 -5.01 -2.72
N TYR A 39 -2.02 -6.26 -2.30
CA TYR A 39 -1.12 -6.61 -1.21
C TYR A 39 0.37 -6.53 -1.58
N ALA A 40 0.71 -6.88 -2.81
CA ALA A 40 2.05 -6.65 -3.34
C ALA A 40 2.40 -5.14 -3.30
N SER A 41 1.46 -4.25 -3.64
CA SER A 41 1.68 -2.80 -3.56
C SER A 41 1.94 -2.34 -2.12
N PHE A 42 1.21 -2.87 -1.14
CA PHE A 42 1.48 -2.60 0.28
C PHE A 42 2.88 -3.03 0.70
N HIS A 43 3.33 -4.21 0.28
CA HIS A 43 4.68 -4.67 0.62
C HIS A 43 5.76 -3.88 -0.12
N ALA A 44 5.47 -3.39 -1.32
CA ALA A 44 6.35 -2.49 -2.05
C ALA A 44 6.49 -1.15 -1.30
N SER A 45 5.42 -0.57 -0.77
CA SER A 45 5.46 0.71 -0.04
C SER A 45 6.15 0.65 1.32
N ARG A 46 6.32 -0.54 1.91
CA ARG A 46 7.06 -0.75 3.17
C ARG A 46 8.56 -0.88 2.99
N LYS A 47 9.04 -1.08 1.76
CA LYS A 47 10.48 -1.25 1.48
C LYS A 47 11.35 0.00 1.49
N PRO A 48 10.87 1.20 1.12
CA PRO A 48 11.71 2.39 0.99
C PRO A 48 12.55 2.72 2.23
N PRO A 49 12.05 2.65 3.49
CA PRO A 49 12.88 2.91 4.68
C PRO A 49 14.17 2.07 4.72
N SER A 50 14.09 0.78 4.34
CA SER A 50 15.26 -0.11 4.32
C SER A 50 16.25 0.22 3.21
N ILE A 51 15.77 0.78 2.10
CA ILE A 51 16.60 1.16 0.95
C ILE A 51 17.27 2.50 1.20
N VAL A 52 16.51 3.51 1.66
CA VAL A 52 17.08 4.84 1.94
C VAL A 52 18.05 4.82 3.11
N LYS A 53 17.98 3.82 4.01
CA LYS A 53 18.98 3.59 5.07
C LYS A 53 20.41 3.55 4.53
N SER A 54 20.66 3.03 3.33
CA SER A 54 22.02 2.98 2.76
C SER A 54 22.57 4.38 2.43
N VAL A 55 21.70 5.32 2.08
CA VAL A 55 22.06 6.72 1.75
C VAL A 55 22.01 7.61 2.98
N LEU A 56 21.06 7.37 3.89
CA LEU A 56 20.83 8.20 5.07
C LEU A 56 21.74 7.82 6.25
N GLY A 57 22.10 6.55 6.39
CA GLY A 57 22.66 5.96 7.61
C GLY A 57 24.10 5.48 7.52
N HIS A 58 24.91 5.94 6.55
CA HIS A 58 26.30 5.49 6.44
C HIS A 58 27.05 5.75 7.76
N SER A 59 27.45 4.68 8.44
CA SER A 59 28.26 4.77 9.66
C SER A 59 29.57 5.48 9.35
N VAL A 60 29.98 6.35 10.27
CA VAL A 60 31.25 7.06 10.23
C VAL A 60 32.37 6.02 10.21
N ASN A 61 32.98 5.77 9.04
CA ASN A 61 34.39 5.42 9.06
C ASN A 61 35.11 6.73 9.38
N GLU A 62 35.80 6.78 10.52
CA GLU A 62 36.51 7.93 11.10
C GLU A 62 37.65 8.51 10.24
N GLN A 63 37.66 8.31 8.92
CA GLN A 63 38.76 8.67 8.02
C GLN A 63 38.39 9.58 6.86
N SER A 64 37.17 10.14 6.84
CA SER A 64 36.86 11.24 5.90
C SER A 64 36.81 12.57 6.64
N ASN A 65 37.93 13.31 6.63
CA ASN A 65 38.03 14.70 7.06
C ASN A 65 37.28 15.66 6.09
N SER A 66 36.06 15.31 5.68
CA SER A 66 35.18 16.23 4.95
C SER A 66 34.41 17.06 6.00
N PRO A 67 34.60 18.38 6.07
CA PRO A 67 33.91 19.24 7.04
C PRO A 67 32.42 19.44 6.72
N ILE A 68 31.88 18.82 5.67
CA ILE A 68 30.49 18.97 5.24
C ILE A 68 29.83 17.59 5.18
N ASP A 69 29.09 17.23 6.24
CA ASP A 69 28.17 16.09 6.24
C ASP A 69 26.84 16.51 5.59
N ASN A 70 26.68 16.21 4.30
CA ASN A 70 25.47 16.52 3.52
C ASN A 70 24.30 15.53 3.76
N ARG A 71 24.34 14.71 4.81
CA ARG A 71 23.28 13.74 5.12
C ARG A 71 22.02 14.40 5.66
N TRP A 72 20.87 13.76 5.42
CA TRP A 72 19.57 14.30 5.79
C TRP A 72 19.33 14.25 7.31
N ALA A 73 19.21 15.40 7.96
CA ALA A 73 18.61 15.47 9.30
C ALA A 73 17.10 15.12 9.20
N PRO A 74 16.50 14.34 10.11
CA PRO A 74 16.98 13.96 11.44
C PRO A 74 17.79 12.66 11.48
N PHE A 75 18.12 12.05 10.34
CA PHE A 75 18.78 10.74 10.26
C PHE A 75 20.32 10.83 10.18
N LYS A 76 20.89 12.02 10.36
CA LYS A 76 22.34 12.24 10.39
C LYS A 76 23.00 11.74 11.67
N GLY A 77 24.27 11.38 11.59
CA GLY A 77 25.10 10.98 12.74
C GLY A 77 24.95 9.50 13.15
N THR A 78 25.55 9.16 14.30
CA THR A 78 25.60 7.80 14.85
C THR A 78 24.22 7.24 15.24
N GLU A 79 23.29 8.12 15.63
CA GLU A 79 21.91 7.76 15.98
C GLU A 79 20.99 7.57 14.76
N GLY A 80 21.46 7.88 13.54
CA GLY A 80 20.63 7.82 12.33
C GLY A 80 20.01 6.46 12.07
N MET A 81 20.81 5.39 12.21
CA MET A 81 20.34 4.02 12.05
C MET A 81 19.33 3.63 13.14
N GLN A 82 19.54 4.07 14.38
CA GLN A 82 18.60 3.85 15.48
C GLN A 82 17.26 4.53 15.19
N ARG A 83 17.25 5.81 14.81
CA ARG A 83 16.03 6.57 14.49
C ARG A 83 15.23 5.96 13.35
N LEU A 84 15.92 5.44 12.32
CA LEU A 84 15.26 4.71 11.23
C LEU A 84 14.69 3.36 11.70
N GLY A 85 15.31 2.71 12.69
CA GLY A 85 14.75 1.53 13.36
C GLY A 85 13.52 1.85 14.22
N GLU A 86 13.53 2.97 14.94
CA GLU A 86 12.40 3.47 15.73
C GLU A 86 11.18 3.77 14.85
N LEU A 87 11.38 4.34 13.66
CA LEU A 87 10.30 4.54 12.68
C LEU A 87 9.66 3.24 12.22
N ASP A 88 10.46 2.21 11.95
CA ASP A 88 9.95 0.89 11.56
C ASP A 88 9.19 0.23 12.72
N LEU A 89 9.72 0.35 13.95
CA LEU A 89 9.06 -0.15 15.15
C LEU A 89 7.71 0.54 15.40
N ALA A 90 7.66 1.87 15.28
CA ALA A 90 6.44 2.64 15.46
C ALA A 90 5.36 2.28 14.42
N PHE A 91 5.77 2.13 13.15
CA PHE A 91 4.89 1.63 12.09
C PHE A 91 4.36 0.23 12.42
N LEU A 92 5.22 -0.73 12.78
CA LEU A 92 4.81 -2.11 13.05
C LEU A 92 3.92 -2.23 14.29
N SER A 93 4.21 -1.44 15.33
CA SER A 93 3.43 -1.42 16.58
C SER A 93 2.02 -0.88 16.36
N SER A 94 1.91 0.27 15.67
CA SER A 94 0.62 0.85 15.31
C SER A 94 -0.17 -0.06 14.37
N TYR A 95 0.50 -0.69 13.40
CA TYR A 95 -0.09 -1.66 12.49
C TYR A 95 -0.66 -2.88 13.24
N ALA A 96 0.09 -3.45 14.18
CA ALA A 96 -0.34 -4.60 14.97
C ALA A 96 -1.57 -4.28 15.84
N LEU A 97 -1.54 -3.12 16.53
CA LEU A 97 -2.66 -2.69 17.36
C LEU A 97 -3.92 -2.44 16.53
N SER A 98 -3.79 -1.70 15.42
CA SER A 98 -4.94 -1.38 14.57
C SER A 98 -5.52 -2.59 13.86
N MET A 99 -4.71 -3.60 13.52
CA MET A 99 -5.21 -4.80 12.85
C MET A 99 -6.32 -5.51 13.66
N TYR A 100 -6.21 -5.53 14.99
CA TYR A 100 -7.24 -6.13 15.85
C TYR A 100 -8.60 -5.43 15.70
N PHE A 101 -8.60 -4.10 15.68
CA PHE A 101 -9.80 -3.29 15.48
C PHE A 101 -10.29 -3.33 14.03
N ALA A 102 -9.37 -3.30 13.06
CA ALA A 102 -9.69 -3.35 11.65
C ALA A 102 -10.35 -4.68 11.25
N GLY A 103 -10.01 -5.79 11.91
CA GLY A 103 -10.73 -7.05 11.75
C GLY A 103 -12.21 -6.91 12.09
N HIS A 104 -12.51 -6.40 13.29
CA HIS A 104 -13.89 -6.20 13.75
C HIS A 104 -14.66 -5.17 12.90
N LEU A 105 -14.02 -4.06 12.53
CA LEU A 105 -14.63 -3.05 11.64
C LEU A 105 -14.88 -3.61 10.24
N GLY A 106 -14.01 -4.50 9.75
CA GLY A 106 -14.15 -5.16 8.45
C GLY A 106 -15.37 -6.08 8.36
N ASP A 107 -15.88 -6.57 9.49
CA ASP A 107 -17.12 -7.37 9.53
C ASP A 107 -18.39 -6.49 9.51
N MET A 108 -18.27 -5.19 9.83
CA MET A 108 -19.40 -4.25 9.90
C MET A 108 -19.55 -3.37 8.66
N ILE A 109 -18.50 -3.26 7.83
CA ILE A 109 -18.42 -2.33 6.69
C ILE A 109 -18.17 -3.15 5.41
N ASP A 110 -18.58 -2.63 4.23
CA ASP A 110 -18.19 -3.27 2.96
C ASP A 110 -16.66 -3.38 2.85
N LEU A 111 -16.17 -4.62 2.80
CA LEU A 111 -14.73 -4.94 2.80
C LEU A 111 -13.98 -4.30 1.64
N ARG A 112 -14.62 -4.08 0.49
CA ARG A 112 -13.97 -3.49 -0.69
C ARG A 112 -13.75 -2.00 -0.48
N LEU A 113 -14.76 -1.29 0.02
CA LEU A 113 -14.63 0.13 0.35
C LEU A 113 -13.63 0.34 1.49
N PHE A 114 -13.64 -0.53 2.50
CA PHE A 114 -12.72 -0.42 3.62
C PHE A 114 -11.26 -0.70 3.21
N LEU A 115 -11.03 -1.69 2.35
CA LEU A 115 -9.72 -1.95 1.74
C LEU A 115 -9.23 -0.73 0.94
N VAL A 116 -10.07 -0.16 0.08
CA VAL A 116 -9.71 1.04 -0.71
C VAL A 116 -9.36 2.20 0.22
N PHE A 117 -10.12 2.43 1.29
CA PHE A 117 -9.80 3.47 2.27
C PHE A 117 -8.42 3.28 2.90
N GLY A 118 -8.08 2.07 3.34
CA GLY A 118 -6.74 1.74 3.85
C GLY A 118 -5.63 1.95 2.82
N MET A 119 -5.87 1.55 1.56
CA MET A 119 -4.93 1.75 0.45
C MET A 119 -4.68 3.22 0.15
N MET A 120 -5.74 4.01 -0.01
CA MET A 120 -5.63 5.43 -0.32
C MET A 120 -4.92 6.19 0.81
N GLY A 121 -5.31 5.95 2.07
CA GLY A 121 -4.70 6.61 3.22
C GLY A 121 -3.22 6.30 3.38
N SER A 122 -2.85 5.01 3.36
CA SER A 122 -1.44 4.61 3.48
C SER A 122 -0.60 5.04 2.28
N GLY A 123 -1.13 4.99 1.05
CA GLY A 123 -0.45 5.47 -0.14
C GLY A 123 -0.16 6.96 -0.08
N ILE A 124 -1.15 7.78 0.29
CA ILE A 124 -1.00 9.23 0.48
C ILE A 124 0.05 9.52 1.55
N LEU A 125 -0.03 8.86 2.72
CA LEU A 125 0.93 9.07 3.81
C LEU A 125 2.36 8.65 3.42
N THR A 126 2.50 7.59 2.61
CA THR A 126 3.80 7.19 2.07
C THR A 126 4.37 8.28 1.14
N VAL A 127 3.54 8.87 0.27
CA VAL A 127 3.95 10.01 -0.56
C VAL A 127 4.33 11.21 0.31
N VAL A 128 3.54 11.53 1.34
CA VAL A 128 3.83 12.62 2.29
C VAL A 128 5.16 12.40 3.01
N PHE A 129 5.51 11.17 3.37
CA PHE A 129 6.82 10.86 3.93
C PHE A 129 7.94 11.27 2.97
N GLY A 130 7.80 10.92 1.67
CA GLY A 130 8.72 11.33 0.62
C GLY A 130 8.77 12.84 0.43
N LEU A 131 7.63 13.54 0.50
CA LEU A 131 7.52 15.00 0.41
C LEU A 131 8.39 15.73 1.42
N GLY A 132 8.70 15.09 2.55
CA GLY A 132 9.66 15.60 3.54
C GLY A 132 11.01 16.00 2.93
N TYR A 133 11.47 15.30 1.88
CA TYR A 133 12.66 15.69 1.14
C TYR A 133 12.50 17.05 0.44
N TRP A 134 11.47 17.21 -0.39
CA TRP A 134 11.30 18.43 -1.20
C TRP A 134 10.92 19.64 -0.34
N MET A 135 10.22 19.41 0.77
CA MET A 135 9.85 20.43 1.74
C MET A 135 10.96 20.76 2.75
N ASN A 136 12.12 20.11 2.65
CA ASN A 136 13.26 20.29 3.54
C ASN A 136 12.93 20.10 5.03
N VAL A 137 12.14 19.06 5.33
CA VAL A 137 11.70 18.76 6.70
C VAL A 137 12.78 17.98 7.44
N HIS A 138 13.23 18.54 8.56
CA HIS A 138 14.25 17.92 9.43
C HIS A 138 13.72 17.48 10.80
N LEU A 139 12.40 17.51 11.00
CA LEU A 139 11.76 17.16 12.27
C LEU A 139 11.47 15.65 12.34
N LEU A 140 12.06 14.94 13.30
CA LEU A 140 11.79 13.50 13.51
C LEU A 140 10.31 13.20 13.79
N GLY A 141 9.65 14.08 14.54
CA GLY A 141 8.22 13.96 14.85
C GLY A 141 7.34 13.90 13.59
N PHE A 142 7.69 14.64 12.53
CA PHE A 142 6.97 14.57 11.25
C PHE A 142 7.01 13.14 10.68
N TYR A 143 8.20 12.57 10.55
CA TYR A 143 8.38 11.23 10.00
C TYR A 143 7.71 10.17 10.89
N MET A 144 7.82 10.32 12.21
CA MET A 144 7.21 9.40 13.18
C MET A 144 5.68 9.41 13.10
N THR A 145 5.06 10.60 13.10
CA THR A 145 3.59 10.72 12.99
C THR A 145 3.09 10.17 11.67
N VAL A 146 3.74 10.50 10.55
CA VAL A 146 3.34 9.98 9.23
C VAL A 146 3.43 8.46 9.18
N HIS A 147 4.50 7.85 9.71
CA HIS A 147 4.65 6.39 9.75
C HIS A 147 3.63 5.71 10.66
N ILE A 148 3.36 6.26 11.85
CA ILE A 148 2.35 5.71 12.76
C ILE A 148 0.99 5.71 12.09
N VAL A 149 0.55 6.87 11.57
CA VAL A 149 -0.76 6.96 10.92
C VAL A 149 -0.81 6.06 9.68
N CYS A 150 0.28 5.97 8.91
CA CYS A 150 0.37 5.04 7.78
C CYS A 150 0.17 3.59 8.23
N GLY A 151 0.78 3.17 9.34
CA GLY A 151 0.60 1.86 9.95
C GLY A 151 -0.86 1.56 10.31
N LEU A 152 -1.57 2.54 10.89
CA LEU A 152 -3.01 2.41 11.21
C LEU A 152 -3.82 2.10 9.94
N PHE A 153 -3.67 2.92 8.89
CA PHE A 153 -4.40 2.72 7.62
C PHE A 153 -4.01 1.42 6.91
N GLN A 154 -2.71 1.10 6.90
CA GLN A 154 -2.22 -0.06 6.18
C GLN A 154 -2.63 -1.38 6.84
N SER A 155 -2.90 -1.38 8.16
CA SER A 155 -3.37 -2.55 8.92
C SER A 155 -4.72 -3.09 8.44
N ILE A 156 -5.56 -2.23 7.87
CA ILE A 156 -6.88 -2.58 7.32
C ILE A 156 -6.77 -3.61 6.20
N GLY A 157 -5.66 -3.59 5.46
CA GLY A 157 -5.45 -4.44 4.31
C GLY A 157 -5.66 -5.93 4.62
N TRP A 158 -4.95 -6.46 5.62
CA TRP A 158 -4.86 -7.90 5.89
C TRP A 158 -6.22 -8.55 6.16
N PRO A 159 -7.00 -8.09 7.16
CA PRO A 159 -8.30 -8.68 7.44
C PRO A 159 -9.23 -8.56 6.23
N CYS A 160 -9.20 -7.44 5.50
CA CYS A 160 -10.06 -7.25 4.34
C CYS A 160 -9.76 -8.28 3.23
N VAL A 161 -8.49 -8.41 2.82
CA VAL A 161 -8.15 -9.31 1.71
C VAL A 161 -8.27 -10.78 2.08
N VAL A 162 -7.93 -11.16 3.33
CA VAL A 162 -8.08 -12.54 3.79
C VAL A 162 -9.55 -12.95 3.80
N SER A 163 -10.44 -12.07 4.28
CA SER A 163 -11.88 -12.30 4.25
C SER A 163 -12.43 -12.36 2.82
N VAL A 164 -11.98 -11.47 1.93
CA VAL A 164 -12.37 -11.52 0.49
C VAL A 164 -11.92 -12.83 -0.16
N VAL A 165 -10.65 -13.22 -0.01
CA VAL A 165 -10.14 -14.47 -0.59
C VAL A 165 -10.86 -15.69 -0.01
N ALA A 166 -11.13 -15.70 1.29
CA ALA A 166 -11.87 -16.77 1.96
C ALA A 166 -13.32 -16.91 1.45
N ASN A 167 -13.98 -15.79 1.15
CA ASN A 167 -15.35 -15.79 0.62
C ASN A 167 -15.42 -16.33 -0.81
N TRP A 168 -14.39 -16.10 -1.62
CA TRP A 168 -14.35 -16.55 -3.02
C TRP A 168 -13.74 -17.94 -3.22
N CYS A 169 -12.87 -18.39 -2.32
CA CYS A 169 -12.14 -19.65 -2.46
C CYS A 169 -12.69 -20.69 -1.49
N GLY A 170 -13.46 -21.65 -2.02
CA GLY A 170 -14.04 -22.76 -1.27
C GLY A 170 -13.01 -23.63 -0.51
N LYS A 171 -13.51 -24.57 0.29
CA LYS A 171 -12.71 -25.26 1.32
C LYS A 171 -11.65 -26.23 0.78
N GLU A 172 -11.88 -26.84 -0.38
CA GLU A 172 -11.10 -28.00 -0.86
C GLU A 172 -9.63 -27.69 -1.21
N LYS A 173 -9.33 -26.48 -1.71
CA LYS A 173 -7.97 -26.07 -2.14
C LYS A 173 -7.47 -24.80 -1.45
N ARG A 174 -8.09 -24.42 -0.33
CA ARG A 174 -7.82 -23.15 0.36
C ARG A 174 -6.36 -22.98 0.77
N GLY A 175 -5.70 -24.07 1.22
CA GLY A 175 -4.29 -24.03 1.60
C GLY A 175 -3.36 -23.70 0.44
N LEU A 176 -3.54 -24.34 -0.72
CA LEU A 176 -2.75 -24.07 -1.93
C LEU A 176 -2.99 -22.65 -2.44
N ILE A 177 -4.26 -22.22 -2.50
CA ILE A 177 -4.62 -20.88 -2.97
C ILE A 177 -4.01 -19.82 -2.05
N MET A 178 -4.16 -19.96 -0.73
CA MET A 178 -3.56 -19.04 0.24
C MET A 178 -2.03 -19.06 0.18
N GLY A 179 -1.40 -20.21 -0.03
CA GLY A 179 0.05 -20.33 -0.17
C GLY A 179 0.58 -19.58 -1.38
N VAL A 180 -0.02 -19.80 -2.56
CA VAL A 180 0.33 -19.07 -3.80
C VAL A 180 0.03 -17.58 -3.63
N TRP A 181 -1.13 -17.23 -3.09
CA TRP A 181 -1.53 -15.84 -2.89
C TRP A 181 -0.55 -15.12 -1.97
N ASN A 182 -0.13 -15.72 -0.84
CA ASN A 182 0.80 -15.13 0.13
C ASN A 182 2.20 -14.80 -0.46
N SER A 183 2.56 -15.36 -1.62
CA SER A 183 3.77 -14.97 -2.35
C SER A 183 3.78 -13.49 -2.79
N HIS A 184 2.62 -12.81 -2.75
CA HIS A 184 2.51 -11.35 -2.89
C HIS A 184 3.51 -10.60 -2.01
N THR A 185 3.86 -11.18 -0.84
CA THR A 185 4.78 -10.57 0.11
C THR A 185 6.16 -10.41 -0.51
N TYR A 186 6.67 -11.45 -1.15
CA TYR A 186 7.98 -11.42 -1.78
C TYR A 186 7.96 -10.65 -3.10
N VAL A 187 6.92 -10.81 -3.91
CA VAL A 187 6.75 -10.03 -5.15
C VAL A 187 6.75 -8.54 -4.83
N GLY A 188 5.94 -8.10 -3.86
CA GLY A 188 5.90 -6.71 -3.42
C GLY A 188 7.24 -6.23 -2.86
N LYS A 189 7.94 -7.05 -2.06
CA LYS A 189 9.27 -6.71 -1.54
C LYS A 189 10.31 -6.54 -2.66
N ILE A 190 10.27 -7.36 -3.71
CA ILE A 190 11.17 -7.26 -4.87
C ILE A 190 10.86 -5.97 -5.64
N VAL A 191 9.58 -5.76 -6.00
CA VAL A 191 9.12 -4.56 -6.71
C VAL A 191 9.48 -3.29 -5.93
N GLY A 192 9.22 -3.27 -4.63
CA GLY A 192 9.57 -2.14 -3.76
C GLY A 192 11.06 -1.84 -3.72
N SER A 193 11.91 -2.87 -3.60
CA SER A 193 13.37 -2.68 -3.66
C SER A 193 13.81 -2.14 -5.02
N ILE A 194 13.32 -2.69 -6.13
CA ILE A 194 13.69 -2.23 -7.48
C ILE A 194 13.27 -0.78 -7.71
N VAL A 195 12.01 -0.45 -7.41
CA VAL A 195 11.46 0.90 -7.60
C VAL A 195 12.14 1.91 -6.69
N ALA A 196 12.41 1.57 -5.43
CA ALA A 196 13.05 2.48 -4.49
C ALA A 196 14.54 2.71 -4.83
N SER A 197 15.26 1.67 -5.22
CA SER A 197 16.68 1.75 -5.54
C SER A 197 16.94 2.45 -6.88
N SER A 198 16.07 2.30 -7.89
CA SER A 198 16.28 2.92 -9.20
C SER A 198 16.26 4.45 -9.19
N VAL A 199 15.61 5.05 -8.18
CA VAL A 199 15.47 6.51 -8.02
C VAL A 199 16.27 7.06 -6.84
N LEU A 200 17.02 6.19 -6.15
CA LEU A 200 17.75 6.52 -4.93
C LEU A 200 18.80 7.61 -5.17
N ASP A 201 19.52 7.53 -6.29
CA ASP A 201 20.57 8.47 -6.68
C ASP A 201 20.02 9.84 -7.10
N SER A 202 18.79 9.88 -7.63
CA SER A 202 18.19 11.10 -8.20
C SER A 202 17.48 11.96 -7.17
N ARG A 203 17.08 11.39 -6.00
CA ARG A 203 16.56 12.00 -4.75
C ARG A 203 15.84 10.93 -3.92
N TRP A 204 16.20 10.75 -2.64
CA TRP A 204 15.61 9.70 -1.80
C TRP A 204 14.09 9.84 -1.57
N GLY A 205 13.52 11.04 -1.69
CA GLY A 205 12.08 11.26 -1.58
C GLY A 205 11.25 10.48 -2.62
N TRP A 206 11.80 10.28 -3.82
CA TRP A 206 11.16 9.47 -4.87
C TRP A 206 11.01 8.00 -4.49
N SER A 207 11.94 7.48 -3.68
CA SER A 207 11.89 6.11 -3.20
C SER A 207 10.62 5.83 -2.38
N PHE A 208 9.99 6.87 -1.81
CA PHE A 208 8.70 6.78 -1.13
C PHE A 208 7.52 7.20 -2.02
N ALA A 209 7.68 8.27 -2.79
CA ALA A 209 6.60 8.79 -3.64
C ALA A 209 6.14 7.77 -4.69
N LEU A 210 7.05 7.04 -5.33
CA LEU A 210 6.68 6.07 -6.37
C LEU A 210 5.92 4.85 -5.79
N PRO A 211 6.41 4.15 -4.74
CA PRO A 211 5.63 3.07 -4.13
C PRO A 211 4.33 3.55 -3.48
N GLY A 212 4.29 4.75 -2.91
CA GLY A 212 3.06 5.35 -2.40
C GLY A 212 2.03 5.59 -3.50
N GLY A 213 2.46 6.13 -4.63
CA GLY A 213 1.65 6.28 -5.84
C GLY A 213 1.15 4.94 -6.38
N LEU A 214 2.00 3.89 -6.35
CA LEU A 214 1.60 2.54 -6.75
C LEU A 214 0.43 2.01 -5.90
N VAL A 215 0.47 2.20 -4.57
CA VAL A 215 -0.64 1.80 -3.68
C VAL A 215 -1.92 2.58 -4.00
N ILE A 216 -1.81 3.89 -4.26
CA ILE A 216 -2.96 4.73 -4.65
C ILE A 216 -3.60 4.20 -5.95
N VAL A 217 -2.79 3.96 -6.98
CA VAL A 217 -3.26 3.44 -8.27
C VAL A 217 -3.90 2.06 -8.09
N SER A 218 -3.27 1.16 -7.32
CA SER A 218 -3.86 -0.15 -7.01
C SER A 218 -5.20 -0.02 -6.27
N GLY A 219 -5.34 0.95 -5.35
CA GLY A 219 -6.61 1.24 -4.66
C GLY A 219 -7.71 1.72 -5.61
N LEU A 220 -7.37 2.59 -6.57
CA LEU A 220 -8.29 3.03 -7.62
C LEU A 220 -8.73 1.86 -8.52
N VAL A 221 -7.80 0.97 -8.89
CA VAL A 221 -8.11 -0.24 -9.66
C VAL A 221 -9.07 -1.15 -8.90
N VAL A 222 -8.83 -1.37 -7.60
CA VAL A 222 -9.74 -2.14 -6.72
C VAL A 222 -11.14 -1.51 -6.72
N ARG A 223 -11.23 -0.18 -6.58
CA ARG A 223 -12.49 0.58 -6.59
C ARG A 223 -13.25 0.41 -7.89
N ILE A 224 -12.59 0.63 -9.03
CA ILE A 224 -13.20 0.55 -10.37
C ILE A 224 -13.72 -0.86 -10.64
N ILE A 225 -12.91 -1.89 -10.36
CA ILE A 225 -13.32 -3.27 -10.64
C ILE A 225 -14.44 -3.72 -9.69
N SER A 226 -14.44 -3.24 -8.45
CA SER A 226 -15.53 -3.50 -7.51
C SER A 226 -16.87 -2.95 -8.01
N ASP A 227 -16.89 -1.75 -8.59
CA ASP A 227 -18.10 -1.16 -9.20
C ASP A 227 -18.58 -1.93 -10.42
N LEU A 228 -17.65 -2.32 -11.29
CA LEU A 228 -17.99 -3.07 -12.51
C LEU A 228 -18.66 -4.41 -12.18
N ASN A 229 -18.20 -5.11 -11.12
CA ASN A 229 -18.80 -6.37 -10.70
C ASN A 229 -20.17 -6.19 -10.01
N LEU A 230 -20.39 -5.08 -9.30
CA LEU A 230 -21.72 -4.76 -8.73
C LEU A 230 -22.75 -4.48 -9.82
N ALA A 231 -22.34 -3.76 -10.88
CA ALA A 231 -23.23 -3.46 -12.00
C ALA A 231 -23.62 -4.69 -12.84
N THR A 232 -22.85 -5.77 -12.80
CA THR A 232 -23.21 -7.06 -13.43
C THR A 232 -24.04 -7.99 -12.55
N SER A 233 -24.31 -7.58 -11.29
CA SER A 233 -25.07 -8.37 -10.30
C SER A 233 -26.53 -7.91 -10.14
N ILE A 234 -26.96 -6.90 -10.89
CA ILE A 234 -28.33 -6.33 -10.93
C ILE A 234 -28.90 -6.60 -12.32
#